data_AF-A0A6S6G1J4-F1
#
_entry.id   AF-A0A6S6G1J4-F1
#
_cell.length_a   1.000
_cell.length_b   1.000
_cell.length_c   1.000
_cell.angle_alpha   90.00
_cell.angle_beta   90.00
_cell.angle_gamma   90.00
#
_symmetry.space_group_name_H-M   'P 1'
#
loop_
_entity.id
_entity.type
_entity.pdbx_description
1 polymer ?
#
loop_
_entity_poly.entity_id
_entity_poly.type
_entity_poly.pdbx_seq_one_letter_code
_entity_poly.pdbx_strand_id
1 'polypeptide(L)'
;MKGLLKWAFARKLADPSAGSVPTSMEVGQVYSFQTRPYTEFSPPATGRFAAIKILGINENYVFIAVLDGIWSNPPTVAEVRTASIINEHRFAQTGRPAVFGVIREWWKPASDLDEFKFVGTQPASRAERSYFDAFVSHAPGSCTSTLFGANHAAEGEWRWSNDRENVVIEVEKKNTKNEAERAAKEERYRTRLIKLTWEQLKSETPFERWSPSPPFPPEEFTDAARAVIRNACDALKELGPKPRRADVRTVLKKTVIWFNEADEKAGGVIETEEREDICAVLEEMAHVARQKVLVEEIDEWREW
;
A
#
# COMPACT_ATOMS: atom_id res chain seq x y z
N MET A 1 68.30 13.36 11.64
CA MET A 1 67.38 12.24 11.95
C MET A 1 65.99 12.81 12.16
N LYS A 2 65.00 12.34 11.38
CA LYS A 2 63.53 12.56 11.45
C LYS A 2 63.09 14.02 11.20
N GLY A 3 62.48 14.43 10.09
CA GLY A 3 61.63 13.73 9.11
C GLY A 3 60.16 13.96 9.45
N LEU A 4 59.53 14.99 8.88
CA LEU A 4 58.07 15.15 8.82
C LEU A 4 57.68 16.03 7.63
N LEU A 5 57.42 15.37 6.50
CA LEU A 5 56.69 15.96 5.37
C LEU A 5 55.24 16.19 5.81
N LYS A 6 54.79 17.45 5.82
CA LYS A 6 53.35 17.77 5.82
C LYS A 6 52.85 17.74 4.39
N TRP A 7 52.07 16.71 4.05
CA TRP A 7 51.27 16.67 2.84
C TRP A 7 50.16 17.72 2.94
N ALA A 8 50.18 18.71 2.05
CA ALA A 8 49.10 19.66 1.85
C ALA A 8 47.96 18.94 1.10
N PHE A 9 46.92 18.55 1.82
CA PHE A 9 45.63 18.25 1.18
C PHE A 9 44.99 19.57 0.79
N ALA A 10 45.04 19.88 -0.51
CA ALA A 10 44.19 20.89 -1.12
C ALA A 10 42.73 20.41 -0.97
N ARG A 11 42.05 20.93 0.05
CA ARG A 11 40.62 20.78 0.25
C ARG A 11 39.93 21.53 -0.89
N LYS A 12 39.52 20.80 -1.93
CA LYS A 12 38.66 21.33 -3.00
C LYS A 12 37.41 21.86 -2.31
N LEU A 13 37.20 23.18 -2.36
CA LEU A 13 36.00 23.83 -1.85
C LEU A 13 34.79 23.17 -2.51
N ALA A 14 33.94 22.57 -1.69
CA ALA A 14 32.66 22.02 -2.12
C ALA A 14 31.78 23.19 -2.60
N ASP A 15 31.17 22.99 -3.76
CA ASP A 15 30.12 23.83 -4.31
C ASP A 15 28.91 23.79 -3.33
N PRO A 16 28.38 24.93 -2.83
CA PRO A 16 27.37 24.93 -1.77
C PRO A 16 25.94 24.62 -2.24
N SER A 17 25.73 24.15 -3.48
CA SER A 17 24.38 24.06 -4.07
C SER A 17 23.70 22.69 -4.04
N ALA A 18 24.30 21.67 -3.42
CA ALA A 18 23.67 20.37 -3.20
C ALA A 18 23.72 19.98 -1.72
N GLY A 19 22.58 19.92 -1.02
CA GLY A 19 22.60 19.27 0.31
C GLY A 19 21.55 19.57 1.36
N SER A 20 20.39 20.16 1.07
CA SER A 20 19.26 20.10 2.02
C SER A 20 17.93 19.94 1.30
N VAL A 21 17.09 19.03 1.80
CA VAL A 21 15.69 18.93 1.40
C VAL A 21 15.01 20.23 1.85
N PRO A 22 14.38 21.00 0.95
CA PRO A 22 13.65 22.20 1.31
C PRO A 22 12.62 21.91 2.42
N THR A 23 12.53 22.80 3.41
CA THR A 23 11.64 22.65 4.56
C THR A 23 10.16 22.75 4.17
N SER A 24 9.85 23.31 3.00
CA SER A 24 8.50 23.41 2.42
C SER A 24 8.45 22.76 1.04
N MET A 25 7.36 22.03 0.79
CA MET A 25 7.02 21.51 -0.53
C MET A 25 6.42 22.62 -1.39
N GLU A 26 6.93 22.78 -2.61
CA GLU A 26 6.50 23.80 -3.55
C GLU A 26 6.33 23.22 -4.96
N VAL A 27 5.37 23.78 -5.70
CA VAL A 27 5.15 23.41 -7.10
C VAL A 27 6.39 23.73 -7.92
N GLY A 28 6.81 22.76 -8.73
CA GLY A 28 7.98 22.85 -9.60
C GLY A 28 9.27 22.32 -8.96
N GLN A 29 9.29 21.98 -7.67
CA GLN A 29 10.44 21.33 -7.08
C GLN A 29 10.67 19.95 -7.71
N VAL A 30 11.93 19.65 -8.02
CA VAL A 30 12.39 18.39 -8.60
C VAL A 30 13.29 17.69 -7.61
N TYR A 31 13.03 16.40 -7.42
CA TYR A 31 13.80 15.53 -6.53
C TYR A 31 14.29 14.31 -7.31
N SER A 32 15.51 13.89 -7.04
CA SER A 32 16.05 12.62 -7.51
C SER A 32 15.96 11.55 -6.43
N PHE A 33 15.94 10.30 -6.84
CA PHE A 33 15.98 9.15 -5.96
C PHE A 33 16.70 7.99 -6.65
N GLN A 34 17.30 7.10 -5.84
CA GLN A 34 17.82 5.84 -6.32
C GLN A 34 16.67 4.85 -6.47
N THR A 35 16.60 4.19 -7.62
CA THR A 35 15.58 3.19 -7.88
C THR A 35 15.84 1.91 -7.09
N ARG A 36 14.77 1.24 -6.67
CA ARG A 36 14.76 -0.07 -6.00
C ARG A 36 14.41 -1.18 -6.98
N PRO A 37 14.82 -2.43 -6.70
CA PRO A 37 14.49 -3.58 -7.53
C PRO A 37 12.98 -3.68 -7.80
N TYR A 38 12.61 -3.97 -9.05
CA TYR A 38 11.21 -3.95 -9.51
C TYR A 38 10.36 -5.03 -8.84
N THR A 39 10.94 -6.21 -8.64
CA THR A 39 10.35 -7.33 -7.91
C THR A 39 11.36 -7.87 -6.90
N GLU A 40 10.92 -8.70 -5.96
CA GLU A 40 11.82 -9.41 -5.04
C GLU A 40 12.77 -10.40 -5.75
N PHE A 41 12.48 -10.74 -7.02
CA PHE A 41 13.31 -11.62 -7.84
C PHE A 41 14.29 -10.85 -8.72
N SER A 42 14.20 -9.52 -8.74
CA SER A 42 15.11 -8.64 -9.45
C SER A 42 16.48 -8.60 -8.75
N PRO A 43 17.57 -8.26 -9.48
CA PRO A 43 18.86 -8.01 -8.87
C PRO A 43 18.77 -6.95 -7.75
N PRO A 44 19.48 -7.13 -6.62
CA PRO A 44 19.29 -6.32 -5.41
C PRO A 44 19.72 -4.85 -5.53
N ALA A 45 20.57 -4.53 -6.52
CA ALA A 45 21.00 -3.18 -6.80
C ALA A 45 20.69 -2.83 -8.25
N THR A 46 20.00 -1.73 -8.46
CA THR A 46 19.70 -1.19 -9.78
C THR A 46 20.85 -0.36 -10.34
N GLY A 47 21.57 0.35 -9.47
CA GLY A 47 22.59 1.34 -9.86
C GLY A 47 22.02 2.51 -10.66
N ARG A 48 20.70 2.73 -10.59
CA ARG A 48 19.95 3.69 -11.40
C ARG A 48 19.28 4.74 -10.54
N PHE A 49 19.29 5.97 -11.02
CA PHE A 49 18.59 7.12 -10.43
C PHE A 49 17.47 7.57 -11.36
N ALA A 50 16.39 8.05 -10.74
CA ALA A 50 15.24 8.63 -11.40
C ALA A 50 14.87 9.96 -10.72
N ALA A 51 13.88 10.66 -11.24
CA ALA A 51 13.45 11.95 -10.69
C ALA A 51 11.93 12.12 -10.73
N ILE A 52 11.41 12.88 -9.77
CA ILE A 52 10.03 13.36 -9.73
C ILE A 52 9.99 14.88 -9.73
N LYS A 53 8.89 15.44 -10.23
CA LYS A 53 8.57 16.87 -10.15
C LYS A 53 7.23 17.06 -9.47
N ILE A 54 7.14 17.99 -8.52
CA ILE A 54 5.86 18.40 -7.91
C ILE A 54 5.12 19.28 -8.91
N LEU A 55 3.92 18.87 -9.32
CA LEU A 55 3.08 19.60 -10.28
C LEU A 55 1.98 20.41 -9.61
N GLY A 56 1.53 20.00 -8.42
CA GLY A 56 0.45 20.66 -7.68
C GLY A 56 0.41 20.24 -6.22
N ILE A 57 -0.16 21.07 -5.36
CA ILE A 57 -0.35 20.80 -3.93
C ILE A 57 -1.72 21.34 -3.54
N ASN A 58 -2.51 20.55 -2.82
CA ASN A 58 -3.73 21.02 -2.13
C ASN A 58 -3.72 20.56 -0.67
N GLU A 59 -4.86 20.67 0.02
CA GLU A 59 -4.99 20.31 1.45
C GLU A 59 -4.70 18.83 1.72
N ASN A 60 -5.06 17.94 0.78
CA ASN A 60 -5.02 16.49 0.97
C ASN A 60 -3.89 15.80 0.20
N TYR A 61 -3.38 16.41 -0.88
CA TYR A 61 -2.49 15.75 -1.83
C TYR A 61 -1.29 16.60 -2.24
N VAL A 62 -0.19 15.91 -2.55
CA VAL A 62 0.95 16.38 -3.33
C VAL A 62 0.90 15.67 -4.66
N PHE A 63 0.64 16.39 -5.74
CA PHE A 63 0.54 15.82 -7.08
C PHE A 63 1.89 15.87 -7.78
N ILE A 64 2.37 14.72 -8.25
CA ILE A 64 3.71 14.58 -8.82
C ILE A 64 3.69 14.00 -10.23
N ALA A 65 4.77 14.23 -10.96
CA ALA A 65 5.11 13.52 -12.19
C ALA A 65 6.45 12.81 -12.06
N VAL A 66 6.55 11.61 -12.63
CA VAL A 66 7.82 10.90 -12.77
C VAL A 66 8.46 11.29 -14.10
N LEU A 67 9.72 11.71 -14.07
CA LEU A 67 10.42 12.24 -15.23
C LEU A 67 11.08 11.13 -16.05
N ASP A 68 11.02 11.28 -17.38
CA ASP A 68 11.60 10.40 -18.38
C ASP A 68 13.11 10.63 -18.46
N GLY A 69 13.81 9.92 -17.58
CA GLY A 69 15.25 9.95 -17.46
C GLY A 69 15.69 8.93 -16.40
N ILE A 70 16.61 8.06 -16.81
CA ILE A 70 17.20 7.06 -15.94
C ILE A 70 18.71 7.21 -16.03
N TRP A 71 19.32 7.56 -14.91
CA TRP A 71 20.70 7.98 -14.84
C TRP A 71 21.54 7.00 -14.04
N SER A 72 22.82 6.86 -14.39
CA SER A 72 23.78 6.06 -13.61
C SER A 72 24.27 6.77 -12.35
N ASN A 73 23.99 8.06 -12.22
CA ASN A 73 24.33 8.92 -11.09
C ASN A 73 23.13 9.84 -10.79
N PRO A 74 23.05 10.47 -9.59
CA PRO A 74 22.03 11.48 -9.33
C PRO A 74 22.04 12.57 -10.42
N PRO A 75 20.89 12.86 -11.06
CA PRO A 75 20.84 13.80 -12.16
C PRO A 75 21.06 15.25 -11.71
N THR A 76 21.63 16.02 -12.63
CA THR A 76 21.81 17.47 -12.50
C THR A 76 20.56 18.22 -12.93
N VAL A 77 20.46 19.51 -12.53
CA VAL A 77 19.39 20.43 -12.95
C VAL A 77 19.27 20.52 -14.48
N ALA A 78 20.38 20.42 -15.22
CA ALA A 78 20.36 20.49 -16.68
C ALA A 78 19.71 19.25 -17.30
N GLU A 79 20.01 18.06 -16.78
CA GLU A 79 19.45 16.79 -17.27
C GLU A 79 17.96 16.69 -16.99
N VAL A 80 17.52 17.03 -15.78
CA VAL A 80 16.09 17.01 -15.45
C VAL A 80 15.29 18.08 -16.18
N ARG A 81 15.93 19.13 -16.73
CA ARG A 81 15.25 20.20 -17.48
C ARG A 81 14.82 19.75 -18.87
N THR A 82 15.54 18.79 -19.45
CA THR A 82 15.23 18.22 -20.77
C THR A 82 14.35 16.97 -20.67
N ALA A 83 14.15 16.43 -19.47
CA ALA A 83 13.33 15.25 -19.24
C ALA A 83 11.84 15.57 -19.40
N SER A 84 11.12 14.70 -20.11
CA SER A 84 9.66 14.76 -20.22
C SER A 84 9.00 13.98 -19.07
N ILE A 85 7.68 13.79 -19.08
CA ILE A 85 7.02 12.87 -18.13
C ILE A 85 7.07 11.46 -18.73
N ILE A 86 7.41 10.44 -17.91
CA ILE A 86 7.34 9.04 -18.33
C ILE A 86 5.91 8.70 -18.78
N ASN A 87 5.78 8.03 -19.91
CA ASN A 87 4.54 7.37 -20.29
C ASN A 87 4.64 5.87 -19.98
N GLU A 88 3.67 5.34 -19.24
CA GLU A 88 3.69 3.93 -18.81
C GLU A 88 3.18 3.00 -19.92
N HIS A 89 4.08 2.17 -20.44
CA HIS A 89 3.80 1.19 -21.48
C HIS A 89 3.81 -0.25 -20.97
N ARG A 90 4.32 -0.50 -19.76
CA ARG A 90 4.26 -1.84 -19.15
C ARG A 90 2.84 -2.37 -18.98
N PHE A 91 2.74 -3.68 -19.18
CA PHE A 91 1.64 -4.59 -18.79
C PHE A 91 0.22 -4.28 -19.30
N ALA A 92 -0.23 -3.02 -19.39
CA ALA A 92 -1.56 -2.64 -19.83
C ALA A 92 -1.60 -1.56 -20.93
N GLN A 93 -0.45 -1.13 -21.46
CA GLN A 93 -0.33 -0.29 -22.68
C GLN A 93 -1.27 0.93 -22.73
N THR A 94 -1.44 1.67 -21.64
CA THR A 94 -2.31 2.86 -21.71
C THR A 94 -1.58 4.06 -22.31
N GLY A 95 -0.24 4.05 -22.33
CA GLY A 95 0.58 5.18 -22.76
C GLY A 95 0.35 6.43 -21.91
N ARG A 96 -0.22 6.24 -20.70
CA ARG A 96 -0.59 7.34 -19.82
C ARG A 96 0.65 7.93 -19.16
N PRO A 97 0.65 9.25 -18.94
CA PRO A 97 1.71 9.89 -18.19
C PRO A 97 1.72 9.37 -16.75
N ALA A 98 2.92 9.13 -16.20
CA ALA A 98 3.17 8.72 -14.83
C ALA A 98 2.98 9.92 -13.88
N VAL A 99 1.73 10.34 -13.71
CA VAL A 99 1.30 11.42 -12.83
C VAL A 99 0.28 10.88 -11.84
N PHE A 100 0.41 11.24 -10.57
CA PHE A 100 -0.51 10.77 -9.53
C PHE A 100 -0.46 11.67 -8.29
N GLY A 101 -1.54 11.64 -7.52
CA GLY A 101 -1.61 12.27 -6.21
C GLY A 101 -1.02 11.38 -5.12
N VAL A 102 -0.16 11.95 -4.28
CA VAL A 102 0.28 11.34 -3.03
C VAL A 102 -0.49 11.99 -1.88
N ILE A 103 -1.17 11.20 -1.05
CA ILE A 103 -1.82 11.74 0.16
C ILE A 103 -0.75 12.41 1.02
N ARG A 104 -1.02 13.62 1.49
CA ARG A 104 -0.05 14.43 2.26
C ARG A 104 0.45 13.71 3.50
N GLU A 105 -0.41 13.00 4.20
CA GLU A 105 -0.06 12.18 5.36
C GLU A 105 0.85 10.99 5.02
N TRP A 106 0.82 10.55 3.76
CA TRP A 106 1.67 9.49 3.21
C TRP A 106 2.92 10.03 2.51
N TRP A 107 3.15 11.34 2.51
CA TRP A 107 4.39 11.92 2.00
C TRP A 107 5.56 11.59 2.93
N LYS A 108 6.13 10.40 2.76
CA LYS A 108 7.23 9.86 3.56
C LYS A 108 8.40 9.44 2.65
N PRO A 109 9.13 10.40 2.03
CA PRO A 109 10.17 10.05 1.07
C PRO A 109 11.24 9.12 1.64
N ALA A 110 11.60 9.26 2.92
CA ALA A 110 12.62 8.44 3.56
C ALA A 110 12.24 6.96 3.71
N SER A 111 10.95 6.60 3.81
CA SER A 111 10.51 5.20 3.79
C SER A 111 10.38 4.67 2.36
N ASP A 112 9.87 5.51 1.48
CA ASP A 112 9.37 5.06 0.18
C ASP A 112 10.45 5.04 -0.91
N LEU A 113 11.44 5.94 -0.81
CA LEU A 113 12.45 6.16 -1.85
C LEU A 113 13.85 6.26 -1.24
N ASP A 114 14.82 5.60 -1.89
CA ASP A 114 16.23 5.65 -1.47
C ASP A 114 16.91 6.90 -2.01
N GLU A 115 17.82 7.47 -1.22
CA GLU A 115 18.60 8.65 -1.59
C GLU A 115 17.78 9.84 -2.13
N PHE A 116 16.59 10.07 -1.58
CA PHE A 116 15.71 11.16 -2.00
C PHE A 116 16.36 12.54 -1.77
N LYS A 117 16.74 13.22 -2.86
CA LYS A 117 17.56 14.45 -2.84
C LYS A 117 16.93 15.53 -3.70
N PHE A 118 16.92 16.76 -3.18
CA PHE A 118 16.51 17.92 -3.97
C PHE A 118 17.51 18.19 -5.09
N VAL A 119 17.00 18.39 -6.30
CA VAL A 119 17.82 18.69 -7.49
C VAL A 119 17.73 20.16 -7.83
N GLY A 120 16.52 20.72 -7.85
CA GLY A 120 16.28 22.12 -8.21
C GLY A 120 14.81 22.42 -8.46
N THR A 121 14.52 23.64 -8.90
CA THR A 121 13.15 24.08 -9.19
C THR A 121 12.98 24.35 -10.68
N GLN A 122 11.87 23.87 -11.25
CA GLN A 122 11.47 24.09 -12.63
C GLN A 122 9.99 24.49 -12.70
N PRO A 123 9.62 25.55 -13.43
CA PRO A 123 8.23 25.91 -13.61
C PRO A 123 7.39 24.74 -14.14
N ALA A 124 6.23 24.49 -13.54
CA ALA A 124 5.23 23.61 -14.13
C ALA A 124 4.62 24.29 -15.35
N SER A 125 4.78 23.68 -16.52
CA SER A 125 4.20 24.08 -17.79
C SER A 125 2.66 23.98 -17.77
N ARG A 126 2.00 24.60 -18.74
CA ARG A 126 0.54 24.54 -18.85
C ARG A 126 0.02 23.12 -19.05
N ALA A 127 0.73 22.30 -19.82
CA ALA A 127 0.38 20.90 -20.02
C ALA A 127 0.47 20.11 -18.70
N GLU A 128 1.57 20.27 -17.96
CA GLU A 128 1.73 19.62 -16.65
C GLU A 128 0.64 20.01 -15.65
N ARG A 129 0.27 21.31 -15.60
CA ARG A 129 -0.81 21.79 -14.71
C ARG A 129 -2.17 21.18 -15.06
N SER A 130 -2.44 20.93 -16.33
CA SER A 130 -3.72 20.32 -16.74
C SER A 130 -3.94 18.93 -16.16
N TYR A 131 -2.87 18.17 -15.86
CA TYR A 131 -2.98 16.89 -15.15
C TYR A 131 -3.40 17.08 -13.69
N PHE A 132 -2.90 18.12 -13.03
CA PHE A 132 -3.33 18.45 -11.67
C PHE A 132 -4.79 18.92 -11.65
N ASP A 133 -5.20 19.75 -12.61
CA ASP A 133 -6.58 20.23 -12.71
C ASP A 133 -7.56 19.05 -12.97
N ALA A 134 -7.16 18.09 -13.82
CA ALA A 134 -7.92 16.86 -14.05
C ALA A 134 -8.03 16.01 -12.79
N PHE A 135 -6.94 15.89 -12.02
CA PHE A 135 -6.94 15.18 -10.73
C PHE A 135 -7.88 15.82 -9.71
N VAL A 136 -7.82 17.15 -9.55
CA VAL A 136 -8.68 17.89 -8.59
C VAL A 136 -10.17 17.76 -8.97
N SER A 137 -10.48 17.71 -10.27
CA SER A 137 -11.85 17.50 -10.76
C SER A 137 -12.29 16.04 -10.74
N HIS A 138 -11.49 15.12 -10.19
CA HIS A 138 -11.76 13.68 -10.15
C HIS A 138 -12.09 13.10 -11.54
N ALA A 139 -11.43 13.63 -12.57
CA ALA A 139 -11.65 13.18 -13.94
C ALA A 139 -11.28 11.69 -14.09
N PRO A 140 -11.97 10.93 -14.97
CA PRO A 140 -11.62 9.54 -15.24
C PRO A 140 -10.14 9.36 -15.58
N GLY A 141 -9.48 8.43 -14.89
CA GLY A 141 -8.04 8.18 -15.05
C GLY A 141 -7.15 8.90 -14.05
N SER A 142 -7.71 9.74 -13.18
CA SER A 142 -7.01 10.24 -11.99
C SER A 142 -6.64 9.09 -11.07
N CYS A 143 -5.41 9.08 -10.57
CA CYS A 143 -4.92 8.04 -9.68
C CYS A 143 -4.18 8.61 -8.47
N THR A 144 -4.25 7.87 -7.38
CA THR A 144 -3.52 8.13 -6.14
C THR A 144 -2.58 6.96 -5.85
N SER A 145 -1.39 7.25 -5.33
CA SER A 145 -0.40 6.24 -4.95
C SER A 145 0.50 6.79 -3.83
N THR A 146 1.26 5.92 -3.19
CA THR A 146 2.41 6.33 -2.37
C THR A 146 3.59 6.74 -3.25
N LEU A 147 4.64 7.31 -2.66
CA LEU A 147 5.87 7.67 -3.40
C LEU A 147 6.57 6.44 -3.97
N PHE A 148 6.34 5.24 -3.43
CA PHE A 148 6.82 3.99 -4.01
C PHE A 148 6.35 3.78 -5.45
N GLY A 149 5.18 4.32 -5.82
CA GLY A 149 4.69 4.31 -7.21
C GLY A 149 5.65 4.98 -8.19
N ALA A 150 6.43 5.98 -7.76
CA ALA A 150 7.43 6.63 -8.60
C ALA A 150 8.58 5.67 -8.95
N ASN A 151 9.02 4.85 -7.99
CA ASN A 151 9.98 3.80 -8.25
C ASN A 151 9.42 2.76 -9.24
N HIS A 152 8.19 2.32 -8.99
CA HIS A 152 7.54 1.32 -9.83
C HIS A 152 7.38 1.80 -11.28
N ALA A 153 7.07 3.08 -11.50
CA ALA A 153 7.03 3.71 -12.81
C ALA A 153 8.43 3.77 -13.46
N ALA A 154 9.40 4.39 -12.77
CA ALA A 154 10.73 4.64 -13.33
C ALA A 154 11.51 3.35 -13.62
N GLU A 155 11.71 2.50 -12.61
CA GLU A 155 12.46 1.26 -12.76
C GLU A 155 11.76 0.30 -13.72
N GLY A 156 10.44 0.21 -13.60
CA GLY A 156 9.67 -0.71 -14.41
C GLY A 156 9.70 -0.33 -15.89
N GLU A 157 9.49 0.94 -16.26
CA GLU A 157 9.55 1.35 -17.68
C GLU A 157 10.94 1.18 -18.26
N TRP A 158 11.98 1.49 -17.47
CA TRP A 158 13.35 1.24 -17.90
C TRP A 158 13.58 -0.24 -18.18
N ARG A 159 13.24 -1.11 -17.22
CA ARG A 159 13.43 -2.56 -17.40
C ARG A 159 12.54 -3.12 -18.50
N TRP A 160 11.35 -2.60 -18.71
CA TRP A 160 10.52 -3.03 -19.83
C TRP A 160 11.12 -2.70 -21.19
N SER A 161 11.83 -1.57 -21.27
CA SER A 161 12.50 -1.14 -22.50
C SER A 161 13.86 -1.82 -22.71
N ASN A 162 14.55 -2.24 -21.64
CA ASN A 162 15.93 -2.71 -21.69
C ASN A 162 16.14 -4.18 -21.29
N ASP A 163 15.20 -4.77 -20.55
CA ASP A 163 15.35 -6.06 -19.85
C ASP A 163 14.01 -6.82 -19.75
N ARG A 164 13.19 -6.71 -20.81
CA ARG A 164 11.80 -7.16 -20.83
C ARG A 164 11.62 -8.63 -20.48
N GLU A 165 12.47 -9.48 -21.04
CA GLU A 165 12.36 -10.93 -20.87
C GLU A 165 12.53 -11.34 -19.41
N ASN A 166 13.53 -10.78 -18.72
CA ASN A 166 13.72 -11.05 -17.29
C ASN A 166 12.57 -10.50 -16.45
N VAL A 167 12.04 -9.32 -16.78
CA VAL A 167 10.85 -8.78 -16.09
C VAL A 167 9.66 -9.72 -16.20
N VAL A 168 9.40 -10.28 -17.39
CA VAL A 168 8.30 -11.24 -17.59
C VAL A 168 8.50 -12.49 -16.73
N ILE A 169 9.70 -13.08 -16.75
CA ILE A 169 10.04 -14.26 -15.94
C ILE A 169 9.88 -13.98 -14.44
N GLU A 170 10.33 -12.81 -13.97
CA GLU A 170 10.22 -12.43 -12.57
C GLU A 170 8.76 -12.21 -12.13
N VAL A 171 7.94 -11.60 -12.98
CA VAL A 171 6.50 -11.43 -12.72
C VAL A 171 5.79 -12.78 -12.67
N GLU A 172 6.12 -13.70 -13.56
CA GLU A 172 5.59 -15.08 -13.52
C GLU A 172 6.00 -15.81 -12.22
N LYS A 173 7.25 -15.66 -11.77
CA LYS A 173 7.70 -16.20 -10.47
C LYS A 173 6.92 -15.60 -9.31
N LYS A 174 6.73 -14.28 -9.30
CA LYS A 174 5.94 -13.60 -8.28
C LYS A 174 4.50 -14.06 -8.27
N ASN A 175 3.87 -14.21 -9.44
CA ASN A 175 2.51 -14.70 -9.55
C ASN A 175 2.41 -16.15 -9.05
N THR A 176 3.33 -17.02 -9.47
CA THR A 176 3.37 -18.43 -9.00
C THR A 176 3.54 -18.52 -7.49
N LYS A 177 4.44 -17.71 -6.90
CA LYS A 177 4.62 -17.65 -5.44
C LYS A 177 3.33 -17.16 -4.74
N ASN A 178 2.74 -16.06 -5.21
CA ASN A 178 1.50 -15.52 -4.66
C ASN A 178 0.34 -16.52 -4.75
N GLU A 179 0.22 -17.26 -5.85
CA GLU A 179 -0.76 -18.33 -6.02
C GLU A 179 -0.52 -19.50 -5.07
N ALA A 180 0.73 -19.93 -4.92
CA ALA A 180 1.10 -20.99 -3.97
C ALA A 180 0.83 -20.57 -2.51
N GLU A 181 1.14 -19.32 -2.15
CA GLU A 181 0.84 -18.77 -0.82
C GLU A 181 -0.66 -18.68 -0.57
N ARG A 182 -1.44 -18.25 -1.57
CA ARG A 182 -2.91 -18.22 -1.51
C ARG A 182 -3.48 -19.62 -1.35
N ALA A 183 -3.09 -20.56 -2.20
CA ALA A 183 -3.52 -21.96 -2.12
C ALA A 183 -3.14 -22.60 -0.77
N ALA A 184 -1.95 -22.30 -0.24
CA ALA A 184 -1.55 -22.76 1.09
C ALA A 184 -2.32 -22.08 2.23
N LYS A 185 -2.75 -20.81 2.10
CA LYS A 185 -3.65 -20.13 3.05
C LYS A 185 -5.03 -20.80 3.01
N GLU A 186 -5.58 -21.03 1.82
CA GLU A 186 -6.87 -21.69 1.60
C GLU A 186 -6.89 -23.13 2.13
N GLU A 187 -5.85 -23.93 1.88
CA GLU A 187 -5.79 -25.31 2.35
C GLU A 187 -5.65 -25.40 3.88
N ARG A 188 -4.84 -24.52 4.47
CA ARG A 188 -4.75 -24.40 5.94
C ARG A 188 -6.11 -24.04 6.54
N TYR A 189 -6.81 -23.08 5.93
CA TYR A 189 -8.13 -22.65 6.38
C TYR A 189 -9.17 -23.77 6.24
N ARG A 190 -9.20 -24.48 5.10
CA ARG A 190 -10.07 -25.64 4.89
C ARG A 190 -9.82 -26.75 5.91
N THR A 191 -8.54 -27.06 6.19
CA THR A 191 -8.16 -28.05 7.20
C THR A 191 -8.59 -27.64 8.61
N ARG A 192 -8.47 -26.34 8.94
CA ARG A 192 -8.96 -25.78 10.21
C ARG A 192 -10.46 -25.96 10.34
N LEU A 193 -11.24 -25.57 9.33
CA LEU A 193 -12.69 -25.69 9.34
C LEU A 193 -13.18 -27.13 9.59
N ILE A 194 -12.51 -28.15 9.02
CA ILE A 194 -12.87 -29.58 9.22
C ILE A 194 -12.82 -29.99 10.70
N LYS A 195 -11.87 -29.46 11.47
CA LYS A 195 -11.64 -29.83 12.88
C LYS A 195 -12.33 -28.87 13.86
N LEU A 196 -12.90 -27.78 13.35
CA LEU A 196 -13.38 -26.69 14.18
C LEU A 196 -14.63 -27.08 14.97
N THR A 197 -14.66 -26.67 16.24
CA THR A 197 -15.75 -26.92 17.18
C THR A 197 -16.09 -25.63 17.93
N TRP A 198 -17.26 -25.59 18.58
CA TRP A 198 -17.63 -24.46 19.44
C TRP A 198 -16.66 -24.30 20.61
N GLU A 199 -16.18 -25.41 21.17
CA GLU A 199 -15.20 -25.45 22.25
C GLU A 199 -13.89 -24.80 21.81
N GLN A 200 -13.45 -25.11 20.60
CA GLN A 200 -12.23 -24.51 20.04
C GLN A 200 -12.42 -23.00 19.79
N LEU A 201 -13.52 -22.60 19.15
CA LEU A 201 -13.83 -21.17 18.93
C LEU A 201 -13.90 -20.36 20.23
N LYS A 202 -14.41 -20.94 21.32
CA LYS A 202 -14.46 -20.28 22.63
C LYS A 202 -13.11 -20.22 23.34
N SER A 203 -12.22 -21.19 23.08
CA SER A 203 -10.90 -21.26 23.71
C SER A 203 -9.90 -20.28 23.10
N GLU A 204 -10.12 -19.89 21.85
CA GLU A 204 -9.27 -18.95 21.14
C GLU A 204 -9.64 -17.50 21.49
N THR A 205 -8.69 -16.58 21.33
CA THR A 205 -8.94 -15.15 21.50
C THR A 205 -9.31 -14.56 20.14
N PRO A 206 -10.58 -14.17 19.90
CA PRO A 206 -10.93 -13.47 18.68
C PRO A 206 -10.07 -12.20 18.56
N PHE A 207 -9.61 -11.91 17.34
CA PHE A 207 -8.87 -10.68 17.06
C PHE A 207 -7.61 -10.52 17.94
N GLU A 208 -6.89 -11.62 18.19
CA GLU A 208 -5.65 -11.60 18.99
C GLU A 208 -4.60 -10.64 18.41
N ARG A 209 -4.60 -10.47 17.09
CA ARG A 209 -3.64 -9.62 16.37
C ARG A 209 -3.99 -8.14 16.38
N TRP A 210 -5.20 -7.76 16.80
CA TRP A 210 -5.59 -6.36 16.90
C TRP A 210 -4.82 -5.74 18.06
N SER A 211 -3.78 -4.99 17.72
CA SER A 211 -2.92 -4.28 18.66
C SER A 211 -3.24 -2.78 18.58
N PRO A 212 -3.42 -2.08 19.72
CA PRO A 212 -3.76 -0.66 19.68
C PRO A 212 -2.59 0.17 19.13
N SER A 213 -2.71 0.60 17.87
CA SER A 213 -1.85 1.62 17.25
C SER A 213 -2.56 2.14 16.01
N PRO A 214 -2.87 3.44 15.86
CA PRO A 214 -3.49 3.94 14.63
C PRO A 214 -2.68 3.47 13.40
N PRO A 215 -3.29 2.78 12.42
CA PRO A 215 -4.72 2.76 12.09
C PRO A 215 -5.59 1.64 12.75
N PHE A 216 -5.05 0.81 13.62
CA PHE A 216 -5.79 -0.28 14.28
C PHE A 216 -6.91 0.23 15.21
N PRO A 217 -7.98 -0.57 15.42
CA PRO A 217 -9.06 -0.23 16.34
C PRO A 217 -8.55 0.06 17.77
N PRO A 218 -9.16 1.03 18.47
CA PRO A 218 -8.88 1.26 19.88
C PRO A 218 -9.08 -0.01 20.73
N GLU A 219 -8.40 -0.09 21.88
CA GLU A 219 -8.50 -1.22 22.80
C GLU A 219 -9.96 -1.48 23.23
N GLU A 220 -10.70 -0.42 23.54
CA GLU A 220 -12.12 -0.50 23.92
C GLU A 220 -12.99 -1.10 22.81
N PHE A 221 -12.71 -0.76 21.55
CA PHE A 221 -13.42 -1.32 20.39
C PHE A 221 -13.12 -2.81 20.26
N THR A 222 -11.83 -3.17 20.34
CA THR A 222 -11.34 -4.54 20.22
C THR A 222 -11.95 -5.44 21.30
N ASP A 223 -12.02 -4.97 22.55
CA ASP A 223 -12.60 -5.73 23.65
C ASP A 223 -14.11 -5.89 23.51
N ALA A 224 -14.82 -4.85 23.04
CA ALA A 224 -16.24 -4.95 22.73
C ALA A 224 -16.50 -5.95 21.59
N ALA A 225 -15.69 -5.92 20.52
CA ALA A 225 -15.77 -6.85 19.40
C ALA A 225 -15.55 -8.30 19.87
N ARG A 226 -14.55 -8.54 20.72
CA ARG A 226 -14.31 -9.86 21.34
C ARG A 226 -15.50 -10.35 22.14
N ALA A 227 -16.12 -9.48 22.94
CA ALA A 227 -17.30 -9.83 23.73
C ALA A 227 -18.48 -10.21 22.83
N VAL A 228 -18.70 -9.45 21.75
CA VAL A 228 -19.79 -9.70 20.78
C VAL A 228 -19.61 -11.05 20.09
N ILE A 229 -18.39 -11.38 19.65
CA ILE A 229 -18.09 -12.68 19.05
C ILE A 229 -18.32 -13.82 20.05
N ARG A 230 -17.83 -13.69 21.28
CA ARG A 230 -18.04 -14.73 22.32
C ARG A 230 -19.53 -14.96 22.60
N ASN A 231 -20.30 -13.88 22.75
CA ASN A 231 -21.74 -13.95 22.95
C ASN A 231 -22.46 -14.59 21.76
N ALA A 232 -22.02 -14.32 20.53
CA ALA A 232 -22.57 -14.97 19.34
C ALA A 232 -22.25 -16.47 19.31
N CYS A 233 -21.02 -16.87 19.64
CA CYS A 233 -20.64 -18.29 19.79
C CYS A 233 -21.48 -19.00 20.87
N ASP A 234 -21.74 -18.35 21.99
CA ASP A 234 -22.60 -18.86 23.06
C ASP A 234 -24.03 -19.08 22.54
N ALA A 235 -24.63 -18.05 21.93
CA ALA A 235 -25.98 -18.11 21.39
C ALA A 235 -26.11 -19.20 20.31
N LEU A 236 -25.15 -19.30 19.39
CA LEU A 236 -25.18 -20.33 18.33
C LEU A 236 -25.02 -21.74 18.89
N LYS A 237 -24.19 -21.93 19.92
CA LYS A 237 -24.06 -23.22 20.60
C LYS A 237 -25.37 -23.63 21.30
N GLU A 238 -26.07 -22.69 21.92
CA GLU A 238 -27.35 -22.94 22.61
C GLU A 238 -28.47 -23.38 21.66
N LEU A 239 -28.42 -23.02 20.37
CA LEU A 239 -29.36 -23.50 19.36
C LEU A 239 -29.26 -25.02 19.07
N GLY A 240 -28.21 -25.68 19.59
CA GLY A 240 -28.00 -27.12 19.46
C GLY A 240 -27.24 -27.54 18.18
N PRO A 241 -27.09 -28.86 17.94
CA PRO A 241 -26.16 -29.39 16.94
C PRO A 241 -26.61 -29.25 15.47
N LYS A 242 -27.90 -28.98 15.24
CA LYS A 242 -28.50 -28.79 13.91
C LYS A 242 -29.52 -27.64 13.97
N PRO A 243 -29.06 -26.41 14.18
CA PRO A 243 -29.95 -25.27 14.35
C PRO A 243 -30.65 -24.93 13.02
N ARG A 244 -31.85 -24.35 13.08
CA ARG A 244 -32.54 -23.91 11.86
C ARG A 244 -31.79 -22.71 11.28
N ARG A 245 -31.71 -22.65 9.95
CA ARG A 245 -31.03 -21.56 9.23
C ARG A 245 -31.49 -20.16 9.68
N ALA A 246 -32.78 -19.97 9.88
CA ALA A 246 -33.33 -18.67 10.30
C ALA A 246 -32.81 -18.22 11.68
N ASP A 247 -32.63 -19.15 12.61
CA ASP A 247 -32.14 -18.84 13.96
C ASP A 247 -30.64 -18.47 13.89
N VAL A 248 -29.84 -19.23 13.14
CA VAL A 248 -28.41 -18.92 12.91
C VAL A 248 -28.24 -17.58 12.18
N ARG A 249 -29.04 -17.34 11.13
CA ARG A 249 -29.06 -16.09 10.37
C ARG A 249 -29.33 -14.89 11.28
N THR A 250 -30.26 -15.04 12.22
CA THR A 250 -30.60 -13.97 13.16
C THR A 250 -29.42 -13.60 14.04
N VAL A 251 -28.69 -14.58 14.58
CA VAL A 251 -27.50 -14.33 15.40
C VAL A 251 -26.39 -13.68 14.57
N LEU A 252 -26.05 -14.26 13.41
CA LEU A 252 -24.99 -13.72 12.55
C LEU A 252 -25.29 -12.31 12.06
N LYS A 253 -26.52 -12.05 11.62
CA LYS A 253 -26.93 -10.71 11.16
C LYS A 253 -26.87 -9.69 12.29
N LYS A 254 -27.29 -10.06 13.51
CA LYS A 254 -27.16 -9.19 14.68
C LYS A 254 -25.70 -8.84 14.96
N THR A 255 -24.79 -9.80 14.83
CA THR A 255 -23.35 -9.57 14.98
C THR A 255 -22.82 -8.60 13.92
N VAL A 256 -23.18 -8.79 12.64
CA VAL A 256 -22.74 -7.88 11.55
C VAL A 256 -23.26 -6.45 11.77
N ILE A 257 -24.54 -6.30 12.11
CA ILE A 257 -25.13 -4.98 12.38
C ILE A 257 -24.38 -4.28 13.53
N TRP A 258 -24.01 -5.03 14.57
CA TRP A 258 -23.22 -4.45 15.65
C TRP A 258 -21.87 -3.90 15.15
N PHE A 259 -21.17 -4.61 14.26
CA PHE A 259 -19.92 -4.10 13.68
C PHE A 259 -20.14 -2.85 12.82
N ASN A 260 -21.19 -2.80 11.98
CA ASN A 260 -21.52 -1.60 11.21
C ASN A 260 -21.73 -0.39 12.14
N GLU A 261 -22.57 -0.54 13.17
CA GLU A 261 -22.88 0.54 14.10
C GLU A 261 -21.68 0.95 14.95
N ALA A 262 -20.84 0.00 15.36
CA ALA A 262 -19.66 0.27 16.16
C ALA A 262 -18.60 1.01 15.33
N ASP A 263 -18.40 0.59 14.08
CA ASP A 263 -17.44 1.19 13.17
C ASP A 263 -17.80 2.63 12.83
N GLU A 264 -19.08 2.89 12.48
CA GLU A 264 -19.59 4.23 12.22
C GLU A 264 -19.36 5.15 13.44
N LYS A 265 -19.65 4.67 14.65
CA LYS A 265 -19.44 5.43 15.90
C LYS A 265 -17.97 5.69 16.20
N ALA A 266 -17.09 4.79 15.80
CA ALA A 266 -15.64 4.91 15.99
C ALA A 266 -14.97 5.75 14.89
N GLY A 267 -15.71 6.15 13.85
CA GLY A 267 -15.20 6.97 12.75
C GLY A 267 -14.55 6.17 11.62
N GLY A 268 -14.94 4.91 11.42
CA GLY A 268 -14.39 4.04 10.37
C GLY A 268 -13.02 3.49 10.76
N VAL A 269 -12.97 2.65 11.79
CA VAL A 269 -11.75 2.01 12.30
C VAL A 269 -11.54 0.58 11.78
N ILE A 270 -12.56 0.00 11.16
CA ILE A 270 -12.45 -1.30 10.48
C ILE A 270 -11.83 -1.06 9.10
N GLU A 271 -10.56 -1.42 8.97
CA GLU A 271 -9.82 -1.36 7.71
C GLU A 271 -9.75 -2.76 7.06
N THR A 272 -8.89 -2.91 6.07
CA THR A 272 -8.80 -4.15 5.27
C THR A 272 -8.44 -5.38 6.12
N GLU A 273 -7.51 -5.25 7.07
CA GLU A 273 -7.08 -6.38 7.91
C GLU A 273 -8.18 -6.80 8.90
N GLU A 274 -8.82 -5.83 9.58
CA GLU A 274 -9.94 -6.06 10.48
C GLU A 274 -11.13 -6.69 9.74
N ARG A 275 -11.42 -6.20 8.53
CA ARG A 275 -12.47 -6.73 7.67
C ARG A 275 -12.23 -8.21 7.35
N GLU A 276 -11.01 -8.58 6.99
CA GLU A 276 -10.65 -9.99 6.75
C GLU A 276 -10.84 -10.85 8.00
N ASP A 277 -10.41 -10.37 9.17
CA ASP A 277 -10.53 -11.10 10.44
C ASP A 277 -12.00 -11.29 10.87
N ILE A 278 -12.83 -10.26 10.76
CA ILE A 278 -14.27 -10.36 11.09
C ILE A 278 -14.95 -11.36 10.17
N CYS A 279 -14.72 -11.27 8.85
CA CYS A 279 -15.27 -12.22 7.88
C CYS A 279 -14.85 -13.66 8.19
N ALA A 280 -13.56 -13.89 8.51
CA ALA A 280 -13.05 -15.21 8.82
C ALA A 280 -13.74 -15.83 10.04
N VAL A 281 -13.94 -15.05 11.12
CA VAL A 281 -14.63 -15.52 12.33
C VAL A 281 -16.13 -15.78 12.08
N LEU A 282 -16.79 -14.93 11.29
CA LEU A 282 -18.20 -15.13 10.93
C LEU A 282 -18.40 -16.38 10.05
N GLU A 283 -17.50 -16.62 9.11
CA GLU A 283 -17.50 -17.84 8.29
C GLU A 283 -17.28 -19.09 9.15
N GLU A 284 -16.34 -19.03 10.09
CA GLU A 284 -16.08 -20.12 11.04
C GLU A 284 -17.32 -20.43 11.89
N MET A 285 -18.01 -19.42 12.40
CA MET A 285 -19.26 -19.60 13.15
C MET A 285 -20.37 -20.22 12.27
N ALA A 286 -20.54 -19.74 11.04
CA ALA A 286 -21.51 -20.31 10.09
C ALA A 286 -21.18 -21.77 9.74
N HIS A 287 -19.89 -22.09 9.62
CA HIS A 287 -19.41 -23.45 9.36
C HIS A 287 -19.75 -24.39 10.52
N VAL A 288 -19.40 -24.03 11.76
CA VAL A 288 -19.66 -24.87 12.94
C VAL A 288 -21.18 -25.03 13.18
N ALA A 289 -21.97 -23.98 12.89
CA ALA A 289 -23.43 -24.04 12.89
C ALA A 289 -24.03 -24.86 11.73
N ARG A 290 -23.21 -25.37 10.80
CA ARG A 290 -23.60 -26.14 9.60
C ARG A 290 -24.48 -25.35 8.61
N GLN A 291 -24.33 -24.04 8.56
CA GLN A 291 -25.11 -23.14 7.70
C GLN A 291 -24.21 -22.34 6.74
N LYS A 292 -23.36 -23.03 5.97
CA LYS A 292 -22.37 -22.40 5.06
C LYS A 292 -22.97 -21.43 4.03
N VAL A 293 -24.23 -21.65 3.64
CA VAL A 293 -24.95 -20.75 2.72
C VAL A 293 -25.09 -19.32 3.27
N LEU A 294 -24.98 -19.13 4.59
CA LEU A 294 -25.06 -17.81 5.21
C LEU A 294 -23.77 -16.99 5.04
N VAL A 295 -22.66 -17.59 4.59
CA VAL A 295 -21.40 -16.87 4.33
C VAL A 295 -21.60 -15.84 3.22
N GLU A 296 -22.27 -16.21 2.14
CA GLU A 296 -22.62 -15.30 1.05
C GLU A 296 -23.56 -14.18 1.51
N GLU A 297 -24.48 -14.49 2.44
CA GLU A 297 -25.43 -13.48 2.97
C GLU A 297 -24.75 -12.46 3.91
N ILE A 298 -23.66 -12.83 4.58
CA ILE A 298 -22.91 -11.93 5.47
C ILE A 298 -22.37 -10.72 4.69
N ASP A 299 -21.89 -10.95 3.46
CA ASP A 299 -21.38 -9.89 2.59
C ASP A 299 -22.45 -8.85 2.23
N GLU A 300 -23.73 -9.24 2.18
CA GLU A 300 -24.85 -8.34 1.89
C GLU A 300 -25.24 -7.46 3.09
N TRP A 301 -24.80 -7.80 4.31
CA TRP A 301 -25.20 -7.08 5.53
C TRP A 301 -24.13 -6.10 6.03
N ARG A 302 -22.88 -6.26 5.62
CA ARG A 302 -21.77 -5.41 6.10
C ARG A 302 -21.73 -4.07 5.36
N GLU A 303 -21.33 -3.03 6.08
CA GLU A 303 -21.15 -1.67 5.55
C GLU A 303 -19.71 -1.15 5.69
N TRP A 304 -18.90 -1.82 6.52
CA TRP A 304 -17.43 -1.71 6.62
C TRP A 304 -16.76 -2.57 5.57
#